data_AF-A0A930MX02-F1
#
_entry.id   AF-A0A930MX02-F1
#
_cell.length_a   1.000
_cell.length_b   1.000
_cell.length_c   1.000
_cell.angle_alpha   90.00
_cell.angle_beta   90.00
_cell.angle_gamma   90.00
#
_symmetry.space_group_name_H-M   'P 1'
#
loop_
_entity.id
_entity.type
_entity.pdbx_description
1 polymer ?
#
loop_
_entity_poly.entity_id
_entity_poly.type
_entity_poly.pdbx_seq_one_letter_code
_entity_poly.pdbx_strand_id
1 'polypeptide(L)'
;EAARAGEAGRGFAVVAEEIRKLAEQSRGFTDEINGIIAELKTKSQQAVDTMEVSKKLVEESNVNLGRTQRRFEMIGEAVQNADGVVERLNASAKQLSEKNKSIAGIVERLMKLAKENDVTTDEAEASVDSQTQALADIAEASESLAQVATDLQNEVGRFNI
;
A
#
# COMPACT_ATOMS: atom_id res chain seq x y z
N GLU A 1 49.43 42.21 79.05
CA GLU A 1 50.28 43.29 79.60
C GLU A 1 49.51 44.55 80.02
N ALA A 2 48.32 44.86 79.47
CA ALA A 2 47.49 46.00 79.91
C ALA A 2 47.00 45.92 81.38
N ALA A 3 46.74 44.72 81.90
CA ALA A 3 46.33 44.52 83.30
C ALA A 3 47.42 44.86 84.34
N ARG A 4 48.68 45.03 83.90
CA ARG A 4 49.82 45.37 84.79
C ARG A 4 50.04 46.88 84.96
N ALA A 5 49.34 47.76 84.24
CA ALA A 5 49.63 49.19 84.15
C ALA A 5 48.73 50.14 85.00
N GLY A 6 47.88 49.60 85.90
CA GLY A 6 47.00 50.43 86.74
C GLY A 6 46.00 51.29 85.95
N GLU A 7 45.63 52.48 86.44
CA GLU A 7 44.62 53.36 85.79
C GLU A 7 44.96 53.74 84.33
N ALA A 8 46.25 53.88 83.98
CA ALA A 8 46.68 54.17 82.62
C ALA A 8 46.48 52.99 81.63
N GLY A 9 46.34 51.77 82.14
CA GLY A 9 46.12 50.54 81.35
C GLY A 9 44.67 50.25 81.00
N ARG A 10 43.69 50.95 81.62
CA ARG A 10 42.26 50.74 81.37
C ARG A 10 41.88 50.98 79.91
N GLY A 11 42.39 52.04 79.28
CA GLY A 11 42.16 52.33 77.86
C GLY A 11 42.72 51.25 76.93
N PHE A 12 43.94 50.78 77.20
CA PHE A 12 44.58 49.70 76.44
C PHE A 12 43.89 48.34 76.64
N ALA A 13 43.35 48.07 77.83
CA ALA A 13 42.59 46.84 78.10
C ALA A 13 41.26 46.81 77.32
N VAL A 14 40.55 47.95 77.23
CA VAL A 14 39.33 48.07 76.43
C VAL A 14 39.62 47.90 74.94
N VAL A 15 40.69 48.54 74.44
CA VAL A 15 41.10 48.39 73.03
C VAL A 15 41.53 46.95 72.71
N ALA A 16 42.26 46.28 73.61
CA ALA A 16 42.67 44.88 73.42
C ALA A 16 41.47 43.92 73.42
N GLU A 17 40.47 44.16 74.27
CA GLU A 17 39.22 43.38 74.30
C GLU A 17 38.39 43.59 73.02
N GLU A 18 38.37 44.81 72.48
CA GLU A 18 37.68 45.11 71.24
C GLU A 18 38.40 44.53 70.01
N ILE A 19 39.74 44.54 70.00
CA ILE A 19 40.53 43.81 69.02
C ILE A 19 40.28 42.29 69.10
N ARG A 20 40.17 41.73 70.31
CA ARG A 20 39.85 40.30 70.51
C ARG A 20 38.47 39.96 69.94
N LYS A 21 37.45 40.79 70.23
CA LYS A 21 36.11 40.64 69.66
C LYS A 21 36.09 40.76 68.14
N LEU A 22 36.77 41.75 67.55
CA LEU A 22 36.90 41.92 66.11
C LEU A 22 37.60 40.72 65.46
N ALA A 23 38.63 40.17 66.10
CA ALA A 23 39.33 38.96 65.63
C ALA A 23 38.43 37.71 65.70
N GLU A 24 37.63 37.55 66.75
CA GLU A 24 36.65 36.46 66.88
C GLU A 24 35.53 36.58 65.83
N GLN A 25 35.00 37.79 65.60
CA GLN A 25 34.03 38.04 64.54
C GLN A 25 34.62 37.80 63.15
N SER A 26 35.84 38.28 62.89
CA SER A 26 36.54 38.06 61.62
C SER A 26 36.79 36.56 61.36
N ARG A 27 37.12 35.78 62.39
CA ARG A 27 37.22 34.32 62.30
C ARG A 27 35.86 33.69 61.96
N GLY A 28 34.78 34.10 62.64
CA GLY A 28 33.42 33.62 62.36
C GLY A 28 32.98 33.88 60.91
N PHE A 29 33.22 35.08 60.40
CA PHE A 29 32.95 35.40 58.98
C PHE A 29 33.80 34.57 58.02
N THR A 30 35.06 34.29 58.37
CA THR A 30 35.95 33.44 57.55
C THR A 30 35.41 32.00 57.47
N ASP A 31 34.91 31.46 58.58
CA ASP A 31 34.31 30.13 58.62
C ASP A 31 33.00 30.06 57.80
N GLU A 32 32.20 31.13 57.84
CA GLU A 32 30.97 31.26 57.04
C GLU A 32 31.27 31.32 55.53
N ILE A 33 32.29 32.10 55.13
CA ILE A 33 32.78 32.16 53.75
C ILE A 33 33.29 30.78 53.28
N ASN A 34 34.03 30.05 54.14
CA ASN A 34 34.49 28.71 53.81
C ASN A 34 33.33 27.74 53.58
N GLY A 35 32.26 27.84 54.38
CA GLY A 35 31.02 27.08 54.18
C GLY A 35 30.36 27.38 52.83
N ILE A 36 30.22 28.67 52.49
CA ILE A 36 29.67 29.12 51.20
C ILE A 36 30.52 28.60 50.03
N ILE A 37 31.86 28.67 50.13
CA ILE A 37 32.76 28.16 49.08
C ILE A 37 32.61 26.65 48.91
N ALA A 38 32.49 25.88 49.99
CA ALA A 38 32.27 24.44 49.93
C ALA A 38 30.94 24.09 49.25
N GLU A 39 29.87 24.83 49.56
CA GLU A 39 28.57 24.65 48.92
C GLU A 39 28.62 25.02 47.42
N LEU A 40 29.27 26.13 47.07
CA LEU A 40 29.49 26.56 45.69
C LEU A 40 30.23 25.49 44.90
N LYS A 41 31.32 24.95 45.45
CA LYS A 41 32.09 23.86 44.82
C LYS A 41 31.23 22.62 44.58
N THR A 42 30.39 22.27 45.54
CA THR A 42 29.48 21.12 45.43
C THR A 42 28.44 21.35 44.33
N LYS A 43 27.81 22.53 44.28
CA LYS A 43 26.85 22.88 43.23
C LYS A 43 27.49 22.95 41.85
N SER A 44 28.72 23.46 41.75
CA SER A 44 29.48 23.46 40.49
C SER A 44 29.75 22.04 40.00
N GLN A 45 30.12 21.11 40.88
CA GLN A 45 30.30 19.71 40.48
C GLN A 45 28.99 19.08 40.01
N GLN A 46 27.89 19.30 40.73
CA GLN A 46 26.56 18.81 40.33
C GLN A 46 26.13 19.35 38.96
N ALA A 47 26.45 20.60 38.65
CA ALA A 47 26.18 21.19 37.35
C ALA A 47 26.98 20.48 36.24
N VAL A 48 28.26 20.17 36.47
CA VAL A 48 29.10 19.40 35.54
C VAL A 48 28.51 18.01 35.31
N ASP A 49 28.17 17.29 36.37
CA ASP A 49 27.61 15.93 36.28
C ASP A 49 26.29 15.92 35.49
N THR A 50 25.43 16.92 35.73
CA THR A 50 24.17 17.09 35.00
C THR A 50 24.41 17.39 33.52
N MET A 51 25.45 18.16 33.20
CA MET A 51 25.82 18.49 31.83
C MET A 51 26.34 17.25 31.08
N GLU A 52 27.08 16.37 31.76
CA GLU A 52 27.49 15.07 31.19
C GLU A 52 26.30 14.15 30.90
N VAL A 53 25.34 14.06 31.82
CA VAL A 53 24.11 13.29 31.60
C VAL A 53 23.31 13.87 30.42
N SER A 54 23.17 15.20 30.36
CA SER A 54 22.48 15.87 29.26
C SER A 54 23.13 15.60 27.91
N LYS A 55 24.46 15.58 27.86
CA LYS A 55 25.22 15.24 26.65
C LYS A 55 24.89 13.82 26.17
N LYS A 56 24.88 12.84 27.07
CA LYS A 56 24.54 11.44 26.73
C LYS A 56 23.10 11.32 26.19
N LEU A 57 22.15 12.00 26.83
CA LEU A 57 20.75 12.04 26.38
C LEU A 57 20.59 12.62 24.97
N VAL A 58 21.35 13.67 24.64
CA VAL A 58 21.35 14.27 23.30
C VAL A 58 21.96 13.30 22.27
N GLU A 59 23.05 12.63 22.60
CA GLU A 59 23.67 11.61 21.74
C GLU A 59 22.70 10.45 21.44
N GLU A 60 22.02 9.91 22.46
CA GLU A 60 21.00 8.88 22.29
C GLU A 60 19.80 9.37 21.47
N SER A 61 19.36 10.61 21.72
CA SER A 61 18.26 11.23 20.97
C SER A 61 18.59 11.35 19.48
N ASN A 62 19.82 11.75 19.14
CA ASN A 62 20.28 11.82 17.74
C ASN A 62 20.28 10.45 17.06
N VAL A 63 20.71 9.40 17.76
CA VAL A 63 20.64 8.02 17.24
C VAL A 63 19.18 7.62 16.95
N ASN A 64 18.27 7.91 17.88
CA ASN A 64 16.85 7.61 17.72
C ASN A 64 16.22 8.41 16.58
N LEU A 65 16.54 9.69 16.43
CA LEU A 65 16.13 10.52 15.29
C LEU A 65 16.59 9.92 13.96
N GLY A 66 17.85 9.48 13.85
CA GLY A 66 18.34 8.81 12.65
C GLY A 66 17.67 7.46 12.36
N ARG A 67 17.19 6.75 13.39
CA ARG A 67 16.36 5.54 13.19
C ARG A 67 14.96 5.90 12.70
N THR A 68 14.36 6.95 13.25
CA THR A 68 13.04 7.44 12.85
C THR A 68 13.06 7.96 11.41
N GLN A 69 14.09 8.71 11.02
CA GLN A 69 14.26 9.20 9.65
C GLN A 69 14.27 8.03 8.64
N ARG A 70 15.08 6.99 8.89
CA ARG A 70 15.12 5.79 8.03
C ARG A 70 13.77 5.07 7.94
N ARG A 71 12.99 5.03 9.02
CA ARG A 71 11.63 4.47 8.97
C ARG A 71 10.71 5.29 8.07
N PHE A 72 10.81 6.62 8.12
CA PHE A 72 10.03 7.48 7.22
C PHE A 72 10.45 7.35 5.75
N GLU A 73 11.75 7.20 5.48
CA GLU A 73 12.25 6.92 4.12
C GLU A 73 11.66 5.61 3.59
N MET A 74 11.70 4.53 4.37
CA MET A 74 11.07 3.24 4.02
C MET A 74 9.55 3.35 3.79
N ILE A 75 8.86 4.16 4.61
CA ILE A 75 7.41 4.41 4.41
C ILE A 75 7.19 5.13 3.08
N GLY A 76 8.03 6.12 2.75
CA GLY A 76 7.98 6.84 1.47
C GLY A 76 8.15 5.91 0.27
N GLU A 77 9.14 5.02 0.32
CA GLU A 77 9.37 4.00 -0.72
C GLU A 77 8.18 3.03 -0.83
N ALA A 78 7.62 2.58 0.29
CA ALA A 78 6.46 1.71 0.30
C ALA A 78 5.22 2.38 -0.33
N VAL A 79 5.01 3.68 -0.08
CA VAL A 79 3.93 4.46 -0.68
C VAL A 79 4.15 4.61 -2.20
N GLN A 80 5.36 4.93 -2.65
CA GLN A 80 5.66 5.00 -4.08
C GLN A 80 5.45 3.66 -4.79
N ASN A 81 5.86 2.56 -4.16
CA ASN A 81 5.61 1.22 -4.70
C ASN A 81 4.11 0.90 -4.79
N ALA A 82 3.33 1.28 -3.76
CA ALA A 82 1.88 1.10 -3.76
C ALA A 82 1.22 1.89 -4.90
N ASP A 83 1.67 3.12 -5.15
CA ASP A 83 1.17 3.96 -6.24
C ASP A 83 1.41 3.28 -7.61
N GLY A 84 2.62 2.78 -7.86
CA GLY A 84 2.93 2.03 -9.07
C GLY A 84 2.12 0.72 -9.22
N VAL A 85 1.71 0.08 -8.12
CA VAL A 85 0.78 -1.07 -8.17
C VAL A 85 -0.62 -0.62 -8.59
N VAL A 86 -1.11 0.50 -8.06
CA VAL A 86 -2.43 1.06 -8.40
C VAL A 86 -2.50 1.47 -9.87
N GLU A 87 -1.44 2.09 -10.41
CA GLU A 87 -1.36 2.42 -11.84
C GLU A 87 -1.46 1.17 -12.73
N ARG A 88 -0.72 0.11 -12.38
CA ARG A 88 -0.80 -1.16 -13.11
C ARG A 88 -2.19 -1.79 -13.03
N LEU A 89 -2.83 -1.76 -11.86
CA LEU A 89 -4.19 -2.27 -11.70
C LEU A 89 -5.19 -1.49 -12.56
N ASN A 90 -5.10 -0.17 -12.60
CA ASN A 90 -5.95 0.66 -13.46
C ASN A 90 -5.75 0.34 -14.94
N ALA A 91 -4.50 0.17 -15.38
CA ALA A 91 -4.20 -0.25 -16.75
C ALA A 91 -4.80 -1.62 -17.08
N SER A 92 -4.64 -2.61 -16.20
CA SER A 92 -5.23 -3.94 -16.37
C SER A 92 -6.76 -3.90 -16.38
N ALA A 93 -7.40 -3.09 -15.53
CA ALA A 93 -8.85 -2.92 -15.50
C ALA A 93 -9.38 -2.34 -16.82
N LYS A 94 -8.67 -1.36 -17.40
CA LYS A 94 -9.01 -0.81 -18.71
C LYS A 94 -8.91 -1.86 -19.82
N GLN A 95 -7.82 -2.62 -19.85
CA GLN A 95 -7.66 -3.72 -20.81
C GLN A 95 -8.75 -4.78 -20.67
N LEU A 96 -9.14 -5.12 -19.44
CA LEU A 96 -10.22 -6.08 -19.20
C LEU A 96 -11.57 -5.55 -19.71
N SER A 97 -11.85 -4.26 -19.51
CA SER A 97 -13.05 -3.62 -20.04
C SER A 97 -13.10 -3.68 -21.57
N GLU A 98 -11.98 -3.40 -22.24
CA GLU A 98 -11.87 -3.48 -23.70
C GLU A 98 -12.07 -4.92 -24.21
N LYS A 99 -11.46 -5.91 -23.54
CA LYS A 99 -11.67 -7.33 -23.87
C LYS A 99 -13.12 -7.75 -23.67
N ASN A 100 -13.78 -7.32 -22.60
CA ASN A 100 -15.19 -7.62 -22.36
C ASN A 100 -16.09 -7.04 -23.46
N LYS A 101 -15.82 -5.83 -23.94
CA LYS A 101 -16.53 -5.27 -25.10
C LYS A 101 -16.32 -6.10 -26.37
N SER A 102 -15.10 -6.56 -26.60
CA SER A 102 -14.79 -7.45 -27.74
C SER A 102 -15.55 -8.77 -27.65
N ILE A 103 -15.58 -9.39 -26.48
CA ILE A 103 -16.34 -10.63 -26.22
C ILE A 103 -17.83 -10.40 -26.45
N ALA A 104 -18.40 -9.31 -25.95
CA ALA A 104 -19.81 -8.98 -26.18
C ALA A 104 -20.12 -8.89 -27.69
N GLY A 105 -19.25 -8.24 -28.47
CA GLY A 105 -19.41 -8.18 -29.92
C GLY A 105 -19.24 -9.53 -30.62
N ILE A 106 -18.41 -10.44 -30.10
CA ILE A 106 -18.31 -11.82 -30.61
C ILE A 106 -19.62 -12.58 -30.34
N VAL A 107 -20.17 -12.46 -29.14
CA VAL A 107 -21.44 -13.11 -28.76
C VAL A 107 -22.58 -12.63 -29.65
N GLU A 108 -22.68 -11.32 -29.90
CA GLU A 108 -23.69 -10.76 -30.80
C GLU A 108 -23.58 -11.35 -32.22
N ARG A 109 -22.37 -11.47 -32.76
CA ARG A 109 -22.14 -12.11 -34.06
C ARG A 109 -22.53 -13.59 -34.06
N LEU A 110 -22.24 -14.31 -32.97
CA LEU A 110 -22.64 -15.72 -32.84
C LEU A 110 -24.17 -15.87 -32.80
N MET A 111 -24.88 -14.96 -32.11
CA MET A 111 -26.35 -14.98 -32.10
C MET A 111 -26.92 -14.73 -33.49
N LYS A 112 -26.33 -13.78 -34.25
CA LYS A 112 -26.73 -13.54 -35.64
C LYS A 112 -26.51 -14.79 -36.51
N LEU A 113 -25.35 -15.43 -36.39
CA LEU A 113 -25.01 -16.63 -37.15
C LEU A 113 -25.90 -17.82 -36.78
N ALA A 114 -26.23 -17.99 -35.50
CA ALA A 114 -27.17 -19.02 -35.06
C ALA A 114 -28.56 -18.81 -35.68
N LYS A 115 -29.04 -17.57 -35.75
CA LYS A 115 -30.32 -17.25 -36.39
C LYS A 115 -30.29 -17.47 -37.91
N GLU A 116 -29.17 -17.17 -38.55
CA GLU A 116 -28.98 -17.44 -39.99
C GLU A 116 -28.99 -18.95 -40.27
N ASN A 117 -28.29 -19.74 -39.44
CA ASN A 117 -28.30 -21.20 -39.54
C ASN A 117 -29.70 -21.79 -39.36
N ASP A 118 -30.52 -21.26 -38.44
CA ASP A 118 -31.91 -21.67 -38.23
C ASP A 118 -32.73 -21.49 -39.52
N VAL A 119 -32.65 -20.30 -40.12
CA VAL A 119 -33.31 -20.00 -41.41
C VAL A 119 -32.80 -20.90 -42.54
N THR A 120 -31.48 -21.09 -42.65
CA THR A 120 -30.91 -21.98 -43.68
C THR A 120 -31.34 -23.44 -43.49
N THR A 121 -31.53 -23.87 -42.23
CA THR A 121 -32.02 -25.23 -41.93
C THR A 121 -33.48 -25.38 -42.36
N ASP A 122 -34.33 -24.41 -42.05
CA ASP A 122 -35.73 -24.39 -42.53
C ASP A 122 -35.82 -24.42 -44.07
N GLU A 123 -34.98 -23.63 -44.75
CA GLU A 123 -34.90 -23.62 -46.22
C GLU A 123 -34.45 -24.98 -46.78
N ALA A 124 -33.48 -25.62 -46.12
CA ALA A 124 -33.00 -26.95 -46.51
C ALA A 124 -34.08 -28.02 -46.31
N GLU A 125 -34.83 -27.99 -45.20
CA GLU A 125 -35.95 -28.89 -44.96
C GLU A 125 -37.03 -28.74 -46.05
N ALA A 126 -37.43 -27.50 -46.37
CA ALA A 126 -38.39 -27.25 -47.45
C ALA A 126 -37.89 -27.75 -48.81
N SER A 127 -36.59 -27.62 -49.09
CA SER A 127 -35.99 -28.16 -50.32
C SER A 127 -36.00 -29.68 -50.35
N VAL A 128 -35.77 -30.35 -49.22
CA VAL A 128 -35.83 -31.82 -49.10
C VAL A 128 -37.26 -32.32 -49.32
N ASP A 129 -38.27 -31.64 -48.78
CA ASP A 129 -39.67 -31.97 -49.02
C ASP A 129 -40.04 -31.84 -50.50
N SER A 130 -39.65 -30.74 -51.15
CA SER A 130 -39.89 -30.55 -52.59
C SER A 130 -39.18 -31.61 -53.43
N GLN A 131 -37.96 -31.99 -53.06
CA GLN A 131 -37.20 -33.04 -53.75
C GLN A 131 -37.85 -34.42 -53.57
N THR A 132 -38.40 -34.69 -52.39
CA THR A 132 -39.14 -35.94 -52.10
C THR A 132 -40.40 -36.03 -52.95
N GLN A 133 -41.15 -34.94 -53.08
CA GLN A 133 -42.32 -34.89 -53.96
C GLN A 133 -41.94 -35.12 -55.42
N ALA A 134 -40.90 -34.44 -55.92
CA ALA A 134 -40.44 -34.63 -57.29
C ALA A 134 -39.99 -36.08 -57.57
N LEU A 135 -39.38 -36.75 -56.59
CA LEU A 135 -39.02 -38.16 -56.69
C LEU A 135 -40.26 -39.07 -56.76
N ALA A 136 -41.33 -38.75 -56.02
CA ALA A 136 -42.59 -39.49 -56.10
C ALA A 136 -43.22 -39.35 -57.48
N ASP A 137 -43.28 -38.13 -58.03
CA ASP A 137 -43.80 -37.86 -59.37
C ASP A 137 -42.98 -38.60 -60.46
N ILE A 138 -41.65 -38.65 -60.32
CA ILE A 138 -40.76 -39.41 -61.22
C ILE A 138 -41.05 -40.91 -61.14
N ALA A 139 -41.26 -41.45 -59.95
CA ALA A 139 -41.57 -42.87 -59.77
C ALA A 139 -42.90 -43.23 -60.45
N GLU A 140 -43.95 -42.42 -60.26
CA GLU A 140 -45.25 -42.59 -60.93
C GLU A 140 -45.13 -42.50 -62.46
N ALA A 141 -44.40 -41.51 -62.97
CA ALA A 141 -44.15 -41.37 -64.41
C ALA A 141 -43.38 -42.56 -64.98
N SER A 142 -42.42 -43.11 -64.23
CA SER A 142 -41.64 -44.29 -64.62
C SER A 142 -42.51 -45.55 -64.67
N GLU A 143 -43.42 -45.73 -63.71
CA GLU A 143 -44.40 -46.83 -63.71
C GLU A 143 -45.36 -46.73 -64.90
N SER A 144 -45.89 -45.53 -65.16
CA SER A 144 -46.74 -45.28 -66.32
C SER A 144 -46.00 -45.57 -67.64
N LEU A 145 -44.73 -45.15 -67.76
CA LEU A 145 -43.90 -45.42 -68.93
C LEU A 145 -43.65 -46.93 -69.12
N ALA A 146 -43.41 -47.67 -68.03
CA ALA A 146 -43.24 -49.12 -68.07
C ALA A 146 -44.53 -49.84 -68.51
N GLN A 147 -45.70 -49.36 -68.06
CA GLN A 147 -46.99 -49.86 -68.51
C GLN A 147 -47.19 -49.62 -70.02
N VAL A 148 -46.96 -48.38 -70.49
CA VAL A 148 -47.05 -48.04 -71.92
C VAL A 148 -46.09 -48.88 -72.77
N ALA A 149 -44.86 -49.11 -72.30
CA ALA A 149 -43.90 -49.97 -72.98
C ALA A 149 -44.38 -51.43 -73.07
N THR A 150 -45.01 -51.95 -72.01
CA THR A 150 -45.60 -53.29 -71.97
C THR A 150 -46.78 -53.42 -72.93
N ASP A 151 -47.66 -52.41 -72.96
CA ASP A 151 -48.81 -52.37 -73.87
C ASP A 151 -48.37 -52.31 -75.35
N LEU A 152 -47.35 -51.49 -75.65
CA LEU A 152 -46.72 -51.46 -76.98
C LEU A 152 -46.12 -52.81 -77.37
N GLN A 153 -45.42 -53.47 -76.45
CA GLN A 153 -44.84 -54.80 -76.70
C GLN A 153 -45.93 -55.84 -77.01
N ASN A 154 -47.04 -55.81 -76.29
CA ASN A 154 -48.19 -56.69 -76.52
C ASN A 154 -48.81 -56.44 -77.90
N GLU A 155 -49.06 -55.18 -78.27
CA GLU A 155 -49.63 -54.83 -79.58
C GLU A 155 -48.71 -55.24 -80.74
N VAL A 156 -47.40 -54.98 -80.66
CA VAL A 156 -46.43 -55.44 -81.67
C VAL A 156 -46.43 -56.97 -81.77
N GLY A 157 -46.55 -57.69 -80.64
CA GLY A 157 -46.67 -59.14 -80.62
C GLY A 157 -47.87 -59.69 -81.41
N ARG A 158 -48.99 -58.95 -81.47
CA ARG A 158 -50.18 -59.33 -82.26
C ARG A 158 -49.94 -59.23 -83.77
N PHE A 159 -49.03 -58.36 -84.20
CA PHE A 159 -48.67 -58.20 -85.62
C PHE A 159 -47.57 -59.17 -86.07
N ASN A 160 -46.97 -59.94 -85.15
CA ASN A 160 -45.88 -60.87 -85.42
C ASN A 160 -46.36 -62.35 -85.55
N ILE A 161 -47.60 -62.56 -85.99
CA ILE A 161 -48.16 -63.87 -86.38
C ILE A 161 -48.00 -64.07 -87.89
#